data_AF-A0A1T5E8G9-F1
#
_entry.id   AF-A0A1T5E8G9-F1
#
_cell.length_a   1.000
_cell.length_b   1.000
_cell.length_c   1.000
_cell.angle_alpha   90.00
_cell.angle_beta   90.00
_cell.angle_gamma   90.00
#
_symmetry.space_group_name_H-M   'P 1'
#
loop_
_entity.id
_entity.type
_entity.pdbx_description
1 polymer ?
#
loop_
_entity_poly.entity_id
_entity_poly.type
_entity_poly.pdbx_seq_one_letter_code
_entity_poly.pdbx_strand_id
1 'polypeptide(L)'
;MSDSQTAGQDRGRVRYRMTASLLAGLLAAGALAGCGSPAPELGSGAARQLQSEVLAVSEAAAANDPEGSLKHLDELLTRLDAVAASGEVSFRRHQSIKSSIDAVRADLTAQQAAEAARKAAEKAAADKAAADKAAAEQAAAAQAAAQVAAARTAPAAVAPAPAPAPAGKGKSRDKGKGKG
;
A
#
# COMPACT_ATOMS: atom_id res chain seq x y z
N MET A 1 4.75 19.88 24.09
CA MET A 1 5.89 18.93 24.07
C MET A 1 5.63 17.91 22.97
N SER A 2 5.96 18.30 21.75
CA SER A 2 5.78 17.53 20.53
C SER A 2 7.14 17.42 19.84
N ASP A 3 7.25 16.42 18.95
CA ASP A 3 8.29 16.26 17.92
C ASP A 3 9.54 15.46 18.33
N SER A 4 9.43 14.13 18.28
CA SER A 4 10.58 13.21 18.17
C SER A 4 10.15 11.83 17.64
N GLN A 5 9.48 11.76 16.49
CA GLN A 5 9.12 10.46 15.91
C GLN A 5 9.10 10.42 14.38
N THR A 6 10.11 11.00 13.72
CA THR A 6 10.25 10.94 12.25
C THR A 6 11.72 10.88 11.83
N ALA A 7 12.41 9.77 12.11
CA ALA A 7 13.77 9.54 11.56
C ALA A 7 14.13 8.06 11.31
N GLY A 8 13.19 7.12 11.53
CA GLY A 8 13.48 5.68 11.49
C GLY A 8 13.10 4.95 10.20
N GLN A 9 12.09 5.41 9.46
CA GLN A 9 11.42 4.57 8.46
C GLN A 9 12.00 4.62 7.04
N ASP A 10 12.79 5.64 6.68
CA ASP A 10 13.24 5.81 5.28
C ASP A 10 14.45 4.94 4.89
N ARG A 11 15.27 4.53 5.87
CA ARG A 11 16.50 3.77 5.60
C ARG A 11 16.28 2.30 5.19
N GLY A 12 15.07 1.77 5.39
CA GLY A 12 14.73 0.39 4.99
C GLY A 12 14.40 0.27 3.50
N ARG A 13 13.73 1.27 2.91
CA ARG A 13 13.16 1.16 1.55
C ARG A 13 14.21 1.32 0.44
N VAL A 14 15.30 2.04 0.70
CA VAL A 14 16.41 2.23 -0.25
C VAL A 14 17.30 0.98 -0.34
N ARG A 15 17.46 0.22 0.76
CA ARG A 15 18.32 -0.97 0.81
C ARG A 15 17.72 -2.18 0.08
N TYR A 16 16.39 -2.29 0.03
CA TYR A 16 15.71 -3.34 -0.74
C TYR A 16 15.76 -3.15 -2.26
N ARG A 17 15.95 -1.91 -2.74
CA ARG A 17 16.13 -1.65 -4.18
C ARG A 17 17.55 -1.92 -4.66
N MET A 18 18.54 -1.93 -3.77
CA MET A 18 19.94 -2.23 -4.10
C MET A 18 20.24 -3.73 -4.14
N THR A 19 19.50 -4.56 -3.39
CA THR A 19 19.68 -6.02 -3.42
C THR A 19 19.03 -6.68 -4.64
N ALA A 20 17.96 -6.09 -5.18
CA ALA A 20 17.35 -6.55 -6.43
C ALA A 20 18.30 -6.38 -7.66
N SER A 21 19.15 -5.35 -7.64
CA SER A 21 20.09 -5.07 -8.73
C SER A 21 21.31 -6.00 -8.76
N LEU A 22 21.67 -6.61 -7.63
CA LEU A 22 22.80 -7.55 -7.55
C LEU A 22 22.44 -8.96 -8.02
N LEU A 23 21.17 -9.36 -7.92
CA LEU A 23 20.67 -10.62 -8.47
C LEU A 23 20.57 -10.59 -10.01
N ALA A 24 20.21 -9.44 -10.59
CA ALA A 24 20.22 -9.25 -12.05
C ALA A 24 21.64 -9.33 -12.65
N GLY A 25 22.66 -8.87 -11.93
CA GLY A 25 24.06 -8.94 -12.36
C GLY A 25 24.65 -10.35 -12.33
N LEU A 26 24.27 -11.18 -11.36
CA LEU A 26 24.77 -12.57 -11.28
C LEU A 26 24.12 -13.50 -12.29
N LEU A 27 22.85 -13.27 -12.69
CA LEU A 27 22.23 -14.02 -13.78
C LEU A 27 22.86 -13.69 -15.15
N ALA A 28 23.32 -12.45 -15.37
CA ALA A 28 23.96 -12.05 -16.62
C ALA A 28 25.37 -12.68 -16.81
N ALA A 29 26.12 -12.86 -15.72
CA ALA A 29 27.44 -13.50 -15.78
C ALA A 29 27.39 -15.01 -16.04
N GLY A 30 26.29 -15.68 -15.65
CA GLY A 30 26.04 -17.10 -15.96
C GLY A 30 25.61 -17.36 -17.40
N ALA A 31 24.99 -16.38 -18.07
CA ALA A 31 24.51 -16.53 -19.44
C ALA A 31 25.64 -16.53 -20.48
N LEU A 32 26.72 -15.77 -20.26
CA LEU A 32 27.82 -15.69 -21.24
C LEU A 32 28.77 -16.90 -21.19
N ALA A 33 28.90 -17.58 -20.05
CA ALA A 33 29.70 -18.82 -19.98
C ALA A 33 29.01 -20.03 -20.66
N GLY A 34 27.74 -19.88 -21.06
CA GLY A 34 26.96 -20.92 -21.75
C GLY A 34 26.82 -20.75 -23.27
N CYS A 35 27.23 -19.62 -23.83
CA CYS A 35 27.18 -19.35 -25.29
C CYS A 35 28.44 -19.82 -26.04
N GLY A 36 29.37 -20.51 -25.37
CA GLY A 36 30.67 -20.90 -25.93
C GLY A 36 31.04 -22.38 -25.79
N SER A 37 30.09 -23.30 -25.61
CA SER A 37 30.41 -24.74 -25.62
C SER A 37 30.61 -25.25 -27.05
N PRO A 38 31.76 -25.90 -27.36
CA PRO A 38 32.05 -26.46 -28.67
C PRO A 38 31.39 -27.85 -28.82
N ALA A 39 30.06 -27.88 -28.88
CA ALA A 39 29.24 -28.98 -29.39
C ALA A 39 27.76 -28.51 -29.47
N PRO A 40 27.00 -28.82 -30.53
CA PRO A 40 25.58 -28.53 -30.56
C PRO A 40 24.85 -29.52 -29.64
N GLU A 41 24.83 -29.23 -28.33
CA GLU A 41 24.04 -29.94 -27.31
C GLU A 41 22.53 -29.63 -27.42
N LEU A 42 22.15 -28.86 -28.44
CA LEU A 42 20.81 -28.38 -28.77
C LEU A 42 20.68 -28.28 -30.28
N GLY A 43 19.71 -28.99 -30.86
CA GLY A 43 19.35 -28.85 -32.28
C GLY A 43 18.92 -27.43 -32.63
N SER A 44 19.25 -26.96 -33.84
CA SER A 44 18.97 -25.58 -34.27
C SER A 44 17.47 -25.25 -34.35
N GLY A 45 16.63 -26.24 -34.65
CA GLY A 45 15.17 -26.13 -34.59
C GLY A 45 14.65 -25.99 -33.16
N ALA A 46 15.08 -26.88 -32.26
CA ALA A 46 14.75 -26.83 -30.83
C ALA A 46 15.18 -25.49 -30.20
N ALA A 47 16.35 -24.97 -30.57
CA ALA A 47 16.84 -23.69 -30.06
C ALA A 47 15.92 -22.50 -30.44
N ARG A 48 15.40 -22.45 -31.68
CA ARG A 48 14.44 -21.40 -32.09
C ARG A 48 13.11 -21.52 -31.35
N GLN A 49 12.62 -22.75 -31.16
CA GLN A 49 11.38 -22.99 -30.43
C GLN A 49 11.48 -22.53 -28.97
N LEU A 50 12.56 -22.90 -28.27
CA LEU A 50 12.82 -22.48 -26.89
C LEU A 50 12.96 -20.95 -26.78
N GLN A 51 13.60 -20.29 -27.75
CA GLN A 51 13.68 -18.82 -27.78
C GLN A 51 12.31 -18.15 -27.93
N SER A 52 11.42 -18.69 -28.77
CA SER A 52 10.07 -18.14 -28.94
C SER A 52 9.23 -18.26 -27.65
N GLU A 53 9.38 -19.36 -26.92
CA GLU A 53 8.64 -19.57 -25.67
C GLU A 53 9.16 -18.68 -24.53
N VAL A 54 10.48 -18.46 -24.44
CA VAL A 54 11.06 -17.51 -23.48
C VAL A 54 10.56 -16.08 -23.75
N LEU A 55 10.37 -15.72 -25.02
CA LEU A 55 9.82 -14.43 -25.41
C LEU A 55 8.35 -14.31 -24.99
N ALA A 56 7.53 -15.35 -25.22
CA ALA A 56 6.14 -15.39 -24.76
C ALA A 56 6.01 -15.29 -23.22
N VAL A 57 6.88 -15.97 -22.47
CA VAL A 57 6.93 -15.85 -20.99
C VAL A 57 7.30 -14.42 -20.57
N SER A 58 8.22 -13.78 -21.28
CA SER A 58 8.63 -12.40 -20.98
C SER A 58 7.51 -11.39 -21.29
N GLU A 59 6.75 -11.59 -22.36
CA GLU A 59 5.59 -10.77 -22.72
C GLU A 59 4.46 -10.93 -21.70
N ALA A 60 4.16 -12.17 -21.27
CA ALA A 60 3.17 -12.43 -20.22
C ALA A 60 3.59 -11.81 -18.87
N ALA A 61 4.88 -11.90 -18.52
CA ALA A 61 5.43 -11.24 -17.33
C ALA A 61 5.33 -9.71 -17.42
N ALA A 62 5.61 -9.13 -18.60
CA ALA A 62 5.46 -7.69 -18.83
C ALA A 62 3.99 -7.23 -18.76
N ALA A 63 3.05 -8.10 -19.10
CA ALA A 63 1.61 -7.86 -18.98
C ALA A 63 1.08 -7.95 -17.54
N ASN A 64 1.92 -8.26 -16.53
CA ASN A 64 1.49 -8.57 -15.16
C ASN A 64 0.46 -9.71 -15.11
N ASP A 65 0.57 -10.70 -16.01
CA ASP A 65 -0.27 -11.89 -16.01
C ASP A 65 0.51 -13.10 -15.48
N PRO A 66 0.54 -13.32 -14.16
CA PRO A 66 1.26 -14.43 -13.58
C PRO A 66 0.60 -15.79 -13.86
N GLU A 67 -0.72 -15.85 -14.10
CA GLU A 67 -1.41 -17.09 -14.49
C GLU A 67 -1.05 -17.49 -15.92
N GLY A 68 -1.05 -16.54 -16.86
CA GLY A 68 -0.58 -16.76 -18.23
C GLY A 68 0.90 -17.15 -18.28
N SER A 69 1.73 -16.50 -17.48
CA SER A 69 3.16 -16.83 -17.37
C SER A 69 3.40 -18.26 -16.88
N LEU A 70 2.60 -18.74 -15.91
CA LEU A 70 2.69 -20.12 -15.42
C LEU A 70 2.29 -21.14 -16.50
N LYS A 71 1.23 -20.87 -17.26
CA LYS A 71 0.80 -21.73 -18.38
C LYS A 71 1.88 -21.85 -19.45
N HIS A 72 2.49 -20.74 -19.85
CA HIS A 72 3.58 -20.77 -20.82
C HIS A 72 4.82 -21.51 -20.31
N LEU A 73 5.09 -21.48 -19.00
CA LEU A 73 6.15 -22.31 -18.40
C LEU A 73 5.81 -23.81 -18.42
N ASP A 74 4.55 -24.20 -18.24
CA ASP A 74 4.10 -25.60 -18.41
C ASP A 74 4.27 -26.08 -19.87
N GLU A 75 3.93 -25.24 -20.84
CA GLU A 75 4.13 -25.53 -22.26
C GLU A 75 5.62 -25.68 -22.59
N LEU A 76 6.47 -24.78 -22.09
CA LEU A 76 7.91 -24.83 -22.23
C LEU A 76 8.51 -26.12 -21.65
N LEU A 77 8.06 -26.53 -20.46
CA LEU A 77 8.52 -27.77 -19.84
C LEU A 77 8.12 -28.99 -20.68
N THR A 78 6.87 -29.03 -21.12
CA THR A 78 6.34 -30.12 -21.97
C THR A 78 7.14 -30.25 -23.26
N ARG A 79 7.48 -29.11 -23.88
CA ARG A 79 8.28 -29.09 -25.10
C ARG A 79 9.72 -29.51 -24.83
N LEU A 80 10.33 -29.04 -23.75
CA LEU A 80 11.68 -29.43 -23.33
C LEU A 80 11.79 -30.93 -23.10
N ASP A 81 10.79 -31.55 -22.46
CA ASP A 81 10.71 -33.00 -22.28
C ASP A 81 10.62 -33.74 -23.62
N ALA A 82 9.83 -33.22 -24.57
CA ALA A 82 9.70 -33.81 -25.90
C ALA A 82 11.00 -33.76 -26.71
N VAL A 83 11.74 -32.63 -26.70
CA VAL A 83 13.04 -32.52 -27.39
C VAL A 83 14.16 -33.29 -26.68
N ALA A 84 14.06 -33.50 -25.38
CA ALA A 84 14.97 -34.40 -24.68
C ALA A 84 14.68 -35.87 -25.03
N ALA A 85 13.42 -36.26 -25.14
CA ALA A 85 13.02 -37.61 -25.55
C ALA A 85 13.42 -37.93 -27.00
N SER A 86 13.45 -36.93 -27.89
CA SER A 86 13.97 -37.10 -29.26
C SER A 86 15.50 -37.10 -29.35
N GLY A 87 16.21 -36.88 -28.24
CA GLY A 87 17.67 -36.82 -28.18
C GLY A 87 18.27 -35.52 -28.74
N GLU A 88 17.45 -34.52 -29.04
CA GLU A 88 17.93 -33.20 -29.50
C GLU A 88 18.52 -32.34 -28.38
N VAL A 89 18.33 -32.74 -27.12
CA VAL A 89 18.92 -32.11 -25.93
C VAL A 89 19.56 -33.19 -25.06
N SER A 90 20.81 -32.99 -24.65
CA SER A 90 21.47 -33.92 -23.74
C SER A 90 20.78 -33.95 -22.37
N PHE A 91 20.78 -35.11 -21.71
CA PHE A 91 20.14 -35.29 -20.38
C PHE A 91 20.63 -34.25 -19.35
N ARG A 92 21.93 -33.95 -19.36
CA ARG A 92 22.51 -32.93 -18.46
C ARG A 92 21.95 -31.54 -18.74
N ARG A 93 21.77 -31.18 -20.01
CA ARG A 93 21.22 -29.88 -20.40
C ARG A 93 19.73 -29.78 -20.08
N HIS A 94 18.97 -30.84 -20.35
CA HIS A 94 17.56 -30.96 -19.97
C HIS A 94 17.36 -30.73 -18.45
N GLN A 95 18.12 -31.43 -17.61
CA GLN A 95 18.01 -31.28 -16.16
C GLN A 95 18.35 -29.86 -15.68
N SER A 96 19.39 -29.25 -16.27
CA SER A 96 19.77 -27.88 -15.95
C SER A 96 18.67 -26.88 -16.30
N ILE A 97 18.06 -27.01 -17.48
CA ILE A 97 16.99 -26.10 -17.93
C ILE A 97 15.74 -26.31 -17.07
N LYS A 98 15.38 -27.56 -16.79
CA LYS A 98 14.24 -27.88 -15.91
C LYS A 98 14.38 -27.23 -14.53
N SER A 99 15.56 -27.32 -13.92
CA SER A 99 15.84 -26.69 -12.63
C SER A 99 15.65 -25.16 -12.67
N SER A 100 16.08 -24.51 -13.76
CA SER A 100 15.84 -23.09 -13.96
C SER A 100 14.35 -22.75 -14.13
N ILE A 101 13.59 -23.57 -14.88
CA ILE A 101 12.14 -23.42 -15.03
C ILE A 101 11.43 -23.55 -13.68
N ASP A 102 11.79 -24.55 -12.88
CA ASP A 102 11.22 -24.78 -11.55
C ASP A 102 11.49 -23.59 -10.61
N ALA A 103 12.69 -23.00 -10.67
CA ALA A 103 13.03 -21.80 -9.90
C ALA A 103 12.18 -20.58 -10.30
N VAL A 104 11.95 -20.37 -11.60
CA VAL A 104 11.09 -19.27 -12.10
C VAL A 104 9.64 -19.47 -11.67
N ARG A 105 9.14 -20.71 -11.73
CA ARG A 105 7.78 -21.04 -11.24
C ARG A 105 7.62 -20.73 -9.76
N ALA A 106 8.62 -21.08 -8.94
CA ALA A 106 8.62 -20.76 -7.52
C ALA A 106 8.60 -19.25 -7.28
N ASP A 107 9.40 -18.50 -8.03
CA ASP A 107 9.47 -17.03 -7.94
C ASP A 107 8.14 -16.37 -8.33
N LEU A 108 7.53 -16.74 -9.46
CA LEU A 108 6.22 -16.23 -9.88
C LEU A 108 5.11 -16.53 -8.87
N THR A 109 5.16 -17.71 -8.24
CA THR A 109 4.20 -18.09 -7.20
C THR A 109 4.39 -17.24 -5.94
N ALA A 110 5.64 -16.99 -5.54
CA ALA A 110 5.96 -16.12 -4.42
C ALA A 110 5.54 -14.67 -4.68
N GLN A 111 5.73 -14.17 -5.90
CA GLN A 111 5.30 -12.83 -6.30
C GLN A 111 3.77 -12.68 -6.23
N GLN A 112 3.00 -13.66 -6.73
CA GLN A 112 1.53 -13.67 -6.59
C GLN A 112 1.08 -13.62 -5.13
N ALA A 113 1.69 -14.44 -4.27
CA ALA A 113 1.38 -14.45 -2.84
C ALA A 113 1.70 -13.10 -2.17
N ALA A 114 2.84 -12.50 -2.50
CA ALA A 114 3.24 -11.20 -1.98
C ALA A 114 2.29 -10.08 -2.44
N GLU A 115 1.84 -10.11 -3.70
CA GLU A 115 0.89 -9.14 -4.24
C GLU A 115 -0.48 -9.27 -3.57
N ALA A 116 -0.98 -10.49 -3.39
CA ALA A 116 -2.22 -10.76 -2.67
C ALA A 116 -2.15 -10.26 -1.21
N ALA A 117 -1.03 -10.52 -0.52
CA ALA A 117 -0.80 -10.03 0.83
C ALA A 117 -0.76 -8.49 0.90
N ARG A 118 -0.12 -7.83 -0.08
CA ARG A 118 -0.09 -6.37 -0.19
C ARG A 118 -1.50 -5.80 -0.36
N LYS A 119 -2.30 -6.35 -1.28
CA LYS A 119 -3.70 -5.93 -1.51
C LYS A 119 -4.55 -6.11 -0.26
N ALA A 120 -4.39 -7.22 0.45
CA ALA A 120 -5.10 -7.46 1.71
C ALA A 120 -4.71 -6.45 2.81
N ALA A 121 -3.42 -6.13 2.94
CA ALA A 121 -2.94 -5.14 3.90
C ALA A 121 -3.44 -3.73 3.57
N GLU A 122 -3.46 -3.34 2.28
CA GLU A 122 -4.03 -2.05 1.84
C GLU A 122 -5.52 -1.95 2.16
N LYS A 123 -6.29 -3.02 1.91
CA LYS A 123 -7.70 -3.06 2.27
C LYS A 123 -7.90 -2.92 3.78
N ALA A 124 -7.16 -3.67 4.59
CA ALA A 124 -7.25 -3.59 6.04
C ALA A 124 -6.90 -2.19 6.58
N ALA A 125 -5.91 -1.52 5.97
CA ALA A 125 -5.55 -0.15 6.33
C ALA A 125 -6.67 0.85 5.96
N ALA A 126 -7.29 0.70 4.79
CA ALA A 126 -8.42 1.52 4.37
C ALA A 126 -9.64 1.33 5.29
N ASP A 127 -9.97 0.08 5.64
CA ASP A 127 -11.07 -0.25 6.56
C ASP A 127 -10.81 0.36 7.96
N LYS A 128 -9.59 0.29 8.46
CA LYS A 128 -9.20 0.91 9.74
C LYS A 128 -9.33 2.44 9.68
N ALA A 129 -8.85 3.07 8.61
CA ALA A 129 -8.95 4.52 8.46
C ALA A 129 -10.42 4.99 8.39
N ALA A 130 -11.29 4.22 7.74
CA ALA A 130 -12.73 4.50 7.72
C ALA A 130 -13.36 4.36 9.12
N ALA A 131 -13.00 3.33 9.88
CA ALA A 131 -13.48 3.13 11.24
C ALA A 131 -13.01 4.25 12.19
N ASP A 132 -11.74 4.65 12.11
CA ASP A 132 -11.18 5.73 12.92
C ASP A 132 -11.90 7.07 12.63
N LYS A 133 -12.20 7.35 11.35
CA LYS A 133 -12.96 8.55 10.94
C LYS A 133 -14.39 8.53 11.49
N ALA A 134 -15.09 7.39 11.40
CA ALA A 134 -16.44 7.24 11.94
C ALA A 134 -16.46 7.42 13.47
N ALA A 135 -15.47 6.87 14.18
CA ALA A 135 -15.34 7.04 15.62
C ALA A 135 -15.07 8.51 16.01
N ALA A 136 -14.23 9.22 15.26
CA ALA A 136 -13.97 10.65 15.48
C ALA A 136 -15.22 11.52 15.27
N GLU A 137 -16.02 11.24 14.24
CA GLU A 137 -17.28 11.94 13.97
C GLU A 137 -18.32 11.71 15.08
N GLN A 138 -18.45 10.47 15.56
CA GLN A 138 -19.33 10.14 16.70
C GLN A 138 -18.89 10.84 17.98
N ALA A 139 -17.57 10.89 18.26
CA ALA A 139 -17.03 11.60 19.42
C ALA A 139 -17.31 13.11 19.33
N ALA A 140 -17.14 13.72 18.16
CA ALA A 140 -17.45 15.13 17.93
C ALA A 140 -18.95 15.43 18.12
N ALA A 141 -19.83 14.57 17.60
CA ALA A 141 -21.27 14.70 17.78
C ALA A 141 -21.69 14.58 19.26
N ALA A 142 -21.10 13.64 20.00
CA ALA A 142 -21.36 13.48 21.44
C ALA A 142 -20.91 14.71 22.25
N GLN A 143 -19.75 15.28 21.92
CA GLN A 143 -19.26 16.51 22.55
C GLN A 143 -20.15 17.72 22.23
N ALA A 144 -20.64 17.84 21.00
CA ALA A 144 -21.58 18.90 20.63
C ALA A 144 -22.90 18.77 21.41
N ALA A 145 -23.45 17.56 21.52
CA ALA A 145 -24.66 17.31 22.29
C ALA A 145 -24.49 17.63 23.78
N ALA A 146 -23.34 17.27 24.37
CA ALA A 146 -23.02 17.60 25.77
C ALA A 146 -22.93 19.11 26.01
N GLN A 147 -22.32 19.86 25.10
CA GLN A 147 -22.25 21.32 25.17
C GLN A 147 -23.63 21.99 25.09
N VAL A 148 -24.49 21.50 24.19
CA VAL A 148 -25.89 21.99 24.08
C VAL A 148 -26.68 21.68 25.35
N ALA A 149 -26.48 20.51 25.96
CA ALA A 149 -27.12 20.15 27.22
C ALA A 149 -26.65 21.06 28.38
N ALA A 150 -25.33 21.30 28.49
CA ALA A 150 -24.76 22.16 29.52
C ALA A 150 -25.25 23.63 29.41
N ALA A 151 -25.37 24.14 28.17
CA ALA A 151 -25.90 25.49 27.92
C ALA A 151 -27.37 25.64 28.34
N ARG A 152 -28.17 24.57 28.28
CA ARG A 152 -29.57 24.56 28.71
C ARG A 152 -29.77 24.51 30.23
N THR A 153 -28.76 24.05 30.97
CA THR A 153 -28.78 23.97 32.44
C THR A 153 -28.13 25.16 33.12
N ALA A 154 -27.53 26.08 32.36
CA ALA A 154 -26.99 27.32 32.91
C ALA A 154 -28.16 28.19 33.44
N PRO A 155 -28.19 28.54 34.74
CA PRO A 155 -29.27 29.32 35.31
C PRO A 155 -29.32 30.69 34.61
N ALA A 156 -30.51 31.15 34.24
CA ALA A 156 -30.74 32.51 33.77
C ALA A 156 -30.11 33.47 34.78
N ALA A 157 -29.02 34.14 34.39
CA ALA A 157 -28.40 35.16 35.20
C ALA A 157 -29.48 36.16 35.59
N VAL A 158 -29.82 36.19 36.88
CA VAL A 158 -30.78 37.13 37.44
C VAL A 158 -30.28 38.51 37.06
N ALA A 159 -31.07 39.22 36.25
CA ALA A 159 -30.75 40.57 35.83
C ALA A 159 -30.41 41.41 37.07
N PRO A 160 -29.29 42.16 37.08
CA PRO A 160 -28.94 42.98 38.23
C PRO A 160 -30.08 43.95 38.52
N ALA A 161 -30.61 43.90 39.75
CA ALA A 161 -31.66 44.78 40.20
C ALA A 161 -31.27 46.25 39.95
N PRO A 162 -32.18 47.11 39.44
CA PRO A 162 -31.87 48.51 39.20
C PRO A 162 -31.46 49.18 40.53
N ALA A 163 -30.30 49.86 40.51
CA ALA A 163 -29.76 50.57 41.67
C ALA A 163 -30.74 51.66 42.16
N PRO A 164 -30.86 51.87 43.48
CA PRO A 164 -31.74 52.90 44.04
C PRO A 164 -31.26 54.30 43.69
N ALA A 165 -32.21 55.16 43.26
CA ALA A 165 -31.95 56.56 42.92
C ALA A 165 -31.45 57.36 44.13
N PRO A 166 -30.51 58.31 43.96
CA PRO A 166 -30.06 59.17 45.06
C PRO A 166 -31.16 60.15 45.47
N ALA A 167 -31.44 60.20 46.77
CA ALA A 167 -32.36 61.16 47.38
C ALA A 167 -31.83 62.60 47.22
N GLY A 168 -32.38 63.33 46.27
CA GLY A 168 -32.18 64.77 46.12
C GLY A 168 -32.84 65.54 47.28
N LYS A 169 -32.02 66.22 48.08
CA LYS A 169 -32.45 67.26 49.02
C LYS A 169 -33.02 68.45 48.24
N GLY A 170 -34.34 68.49 48.10
CA GLY A 170 -35.09 69.68 47.66
C GLY A 170 -35.73 70.37 48.85
N LYS A 171 -35.18 71.52 49.27
CA LYS A 171 -35.82 72.46 50.20
C LYS A 171 -37.13 72.97 49.57
N SER A 172 -38.29 72.68 50.17
CA SER A 172 -39.51 73.47 49.96
C SER A 172 -39.62 74.51 51.07
N ARG A 173 -39.21 75.74 50.75
CA ARG A 173 -39.76 76.96 51.34
C ARG A 173 -40.36 77.72 50.18
N ASP A 174 -41.68 77.72 50.06
CA ASP A 174 -42.39 78.96 49.75
C ASP A 174 -43.84 78.90 50.22
N LYS A 175 -44.25 79.99 50.86
CA LYS A 175 -45.50 80.19 51.56
C LYS A 175 -46.16 81.37 50.85
N GLY A 176 -46.85 81.08 49.75
CA GLY A 176 -47.55 82.07 48.93
C GLY A 176 -49.05 81.84 48.94
N LYS A 177 -49.75 82.60 49.80
CA LYS A 177 -51.21 82.68 49.89
C LYS A 177 -51.68 83.79 48.95
N GLY A 178 -52.59 83.49 48.01
CA GLY A 178 -53.19 84.50 47.13
C GLY A 178 -54.44 83.99 46.43
N LYS A 179 -55.60 84.24 47.06
CA LYS A 179 -56.90 84.39 46.40
C LYS A 179 -57.02 85.85 45.97
N GLY A 180 -57.54 86.12 44.78
CA GLY A 180 -57.94 87.46 44.32
C GLY A 180 -57.35 87.79 42.96
#